data_AF-A0A396M8J8-F1
#
_entry.id   AF-A0A396M8J8-F1
#
_cell.length_a   1.000
_cell.length_b   1.000
_cell.length_c   1.000
_cell.angle_alpha   90.00
_cell.angle_beta   90.00
_cell.angle_gamma   90.00
#
_symmetry.space_group_name_H-M   'P 1'
#
loop_
_entity.id
_entity.type
_entity.pdbx_description
1 polymer ?
#
loop_
_entity_poly.entity_id
_entity_poly.type
_entity_poly.pdbx_seq_one_letter_code
_entity_poly.pdbx_strand_id
1 'polypeptide(L)' 'MTHGSLFSGIGGFDLAARWAGWDNLFNCEIDLF' A
#
# COMPACT_ATOMS: atom_id res chain seq x y z
N MET A 1 -1.17 1.98 -13.05
CA MET A 1 -2.00 0.89 -12.52
C MET A 1 -2.54 1.34 -11.18
N THR A 2 -3.80 1.05 -10.87
CA THR A 2 -4.39 1.38 -9.56
C THR A 2 -4.51 0.12 -8.73
N HIS A 3 -4.02 0.15 -7.49
CA HIS A 3 -4.09 -0.98 -6.57
C HIS A 3 -4.63 -0.55 -5.20
N GLY A 4 -5.00 -1.52 -4.39
CA GLY A 4 -5.21 -1.35 -2.95
C GLY A 4 -4.27 -2.26 -2.18
N SER A 5 -3.94 -1.88 -0.95
CA SER A 5 -3.02 -2.64 -0.09
C SER A 5 -3.77 -3.29 1.05
N LEU A 6 -3.66 -4.62 1.14
CA LEU A 6 -4.18 -5.44 2.24
C LEU A 6 -2.99 -5.96 3.04
N PHE A 7 -3.12 -6.02 4.37
CA PHE A 7 -1.99 -6.32 5.26
C PHE A 7 -0.84 -5.34 5.02
N SER A 8 -1.20 -4.05 4.99
CA SER A 8 -0.31 -2.96 4.58
C SER A 8 0.91 -2.83 5.49
N GLY A 9 0.81 -3.28 6.74
CA GLY A 9 1.83 -3.10 7.76
C GLY A 9 2.34 -1.65 7.79
N ILE A 10 3.66 -1.47 7.78
CA ILE A 10 4.30 -0.15 7.78
C ILE A 10 4.38 0.52 6.38
N GLY A 11 3.73 -0.03 5.35
CA GLY A 11 3.67 0.58 4.02
C GLY A 11 4.85 0.29 3.10
N GLY A 12 5.61 -0.79 3.33
CA GLY A 12 6.75 -1.16 2.47
C GLY A 12 6.35 -1.46 1.01
N PHE A 13 5.23 -2.13 0.80
CA PHE A 13 4.72 -2.43 -0.54
C PHE A 13 4.22 -1.18 -1.27
N ASP A 14 3.64 -0.22 -0.54
CA ASP A 14 3.21 1.05 -1.11
C ASP A 14 4.37 1.88 -1.65
N LEU A 15 5.49 1.88 -0.91
CA LEU A 15 6.71 2.55 -1.36
C LEU A 15 7.24 1.90 -2.65
N ALA A 16 7.27 0.57 -2.71
CA ALA A 16 7.66 -0.15 -3.92
C ALA A 16 6.70 0.12 -5.10
N ALA A 17 5.39 0.15 -4.84
CA ALA A 17 4.38 0.45 -5.85
C ALA A 17 4.53 1.87 -6.40
N ARG A 18 4.84 2.86 -5.55
CA ARG A 18 5.17 4.22 -6.00
C ARG A 18 6.41 4.26 -6.88
N TRP A 19 7.47 3.50 -6.55
CA TRP A 19 8.65 3.39 -7.41
C TRP A 19 8.36 2.69 -8.74
N ALA A 20 7.38 1.79 -8.78
CA ALA A 20 6.88 1.16 -10.00
C ALA A 20 5.89 2.05 -10.79
N GLY A 21 5.57 3.25 -10.31
CA GLY A 21 4.62 4.16 -10.95
C GLY A 21 3.16 3.73 -10.82
N TRP A 22 2.82 3.02 -9.75
CA TRP A 22 1.45 2.60 -9.45
C TRP A 22 0.82 3.52 -8.41
N ASP A 23 -0.48 3.79 -8.56
CA ASP A 23 -1.25 4.59 -7.63
C ASP A 23 -1.97 3.68 -6.64
N ASN A 24 -1.76 3.92 -5.35
CA ASN A 24 -2.52 3.25 -4.30
C ASN A 24 -3.80 4.03 -3.98
N LEU A 25 -4.93 3.33 -4.00
CA LEU A 25 -6.24 3.86 -3.66
C LEU A 25 -6.57 3.77 -2.16
N PHE A 26 -6.11 2.73 -1.46
CA PHE A 26 -6.41 2.52 -0.05
C PHE A 26 -5.44 1.53 0.65
N ASN A 27 -5.34 1.67 1.96
CA ASN A 27 -4.64 0.75 2.85
C ASN A 27 -5.63 0.12 3.83
N CYS A 28 -5.54 -1.19 4.01
CA CYS A 28 -6.26 -1.94 5.02
C CYS A 28 -5.25 -2.70 5.89
N GLU A 29 -5.28 -2.43 7.19
CA GLU A 29 -4.47 -3.07 8.21
C GLU A 29 -5.33 -3.34 9.44
N ILE A 30 -5.08 -4.46 10.13
CA ILE A 30 -5.80 -4.80 11.35
C ILE A 30 -5.21 -4.09 12.56
N ASP A 31 -3.90 -3.85 12.53
CA ASP A 31 -3.22 -3.01 13.50
C ASP A 31 -3.42 -1.52 13.15
N LEU A 32 -3.70 -0.72 14.17
CA LEU A 32 -3.87 0.72 14.02
C LEU A 32 -2.54 1.49 14.16
N PHE A 33 -1.44 0.80 14.52
CA PHE A 33 -0.14 1.38 14.86
C PHE A 33 1.03 0.75 14.07
#